data_AF-A0A8E2EBK1-F1
#
_entry.id   AF-A0A8E2EBK1-F1
#
_cell.length_a   1.000
_cell.length_b   1.000
_cell.length_c   1.000
_cell.angle_alpha   90.00
_cell.angle_beta   90.00
_cell.angle_gamma   90.00
#
_symmetry.space_group_name_H-M   'P 1'
#
loop_
_entity.id
_entity.type
_entity.pdbx_description
1 polymer ?
#
loop_
_entity_poly.entity_id
_entity_poly.type
_entity_poly.pdbx_seq_one_letter_code
_entity_poly.pdbx_strand_id
1 'polypeptide(L)'
;PPRRLTTTTTTSSSTPSPPSTLTITLKPLRSTPTSSALTLPSLPLTTSVYDLKTLYSTHTTLAIQNIKLLFQKKPVPDSKTVKELINGGSDVTPSVTEVEFSVMVIGGGGVGGGGGGVGRAAASTPPIISPVEEMLPPKVAQGPSGAEELKTEAFWGDLRGFLVQRLRDEGEGERLAGVFREAWERS
;
A
#
# COMPACT_ATOMS: atom_id res chain seq x y z
N PRO A 1 -26.53 33.23 58.42
CA PRO A 1 -26.23 34.04 57.20
C PRO A 1 -25.17 35.10 57.55
N PRO A 2 -24.40 35.69 56.60
CA PRO A 2 -24.33 35.43 55.15
C PRO A 2 -23.41 34.20 54.85
N ARG A 3 -22.45 34.05 53.92
CA ARG A 3 -21.81 34.92 52.88
C ARG A 3 -21.29 34.09 51.66
N ARG A 4 -20.24 34.59 50.99
CA ARG A 4 -19.72 34.34 49.62
C ARG A 4 -18.30 34.97 49.52
N LEU A 5 -17.36 34.67 48.60
CA LEU A 5 -17.33 33.93 47.31
C LEU A 5 -15.86 33.72 46.82
N THR A 6 -15.56 32.67 46.01
CA THR A 6 -14.46 32.54 44.99
C THR A 6 -12.96 32.65 45.43
N THR A 7 -11.93 32.21 44.66
CA THR A 7 -11.81 31.84 43.22
C THR A 7 -10.75 30.75 42.93
N THR A 8 -11.00 29.91 41.91
CA THR A 8 -10.06 29.14 41.02
C THR A 8 -8.59 28.87 41.40
N THR A 9 -8.17 27.62 41.22
CA THR A 9 -6.98 27.28 40.39
C THR A 9 -7.25 25.98 39.63
N THR A 10 -6.87 25.93 38.35
CA THR A 10 -7.14 24.80 37.45
C THR A 10 -6.06 23.73 37.56
N THR A 11 -6.44 22.45 37.54
CA THR A 11 -5.57 21.37 37.09
C THR A 11 -6.33 20.55 36.06
N SER A 12 -5.75 20.43 34.87
CA SER A 12 -6.44 19.92 33.69
C SER A 12 -6.81 18.45 33.84
N SER A 13 -8.11 18.14 33.84
CA SER A 13 -8.60 16.80 33.53
C SER A 13 -8.25 16.49 32.07
N SER A 14 -7.09 15.86 31.85
CA SER A 14 -6.69 15.32 30.55
C SER A 14 -7.49 14.06 30.25
N THR A 15 -8.82 14.21 30.13
CA THR A 15 -9.68 13.22 29.49
C THR A 15 -9.08 12.97 28.11
N PRO A 16 -8.64 11.74 27.77
CA PRO A 16 -8.30 11.43 26.40
C PRO A 16 -9.59 11.54 25.60
N SER A 17 -9.75 12.65 24.87
CA SER A 17 -10.82 12.79 23.89
C SER A 17 -10.76 11.57 22.99
N PRO A 18 -11.84 10.77 22.85
CA PRO A 18 -11.76 9.55 22.07
C PRO A 18 -11.25 9.90 20.68
N PRO A 19 -10.17 9.26 20.19
CA PRO A 19 -9.73 9.50 18.82
C PRO A 19 -10.95 9.24 17.95
N SER A 20 -11.34 10.24 17.16
CA SER A 20 -12.49 10.06 16.28
C SER A 20 -12.06 9.05 15.23
N THR A 21 -12.63 7.84 15.32
CA THR A 21 -12.29 6.70 14.47
C THR A 21 -13.50 6.28 13.64
N LEU A 22 -13.29 6.02 12.36
CA LEU A 22 -14.33 5.68 11.40
C LEU A 22 -14.12 4.27 10.84
N THR A 23 -15.21 3.67 10.36
CA THR A 23 -15.12 2.45 9.53
C THR A 23 -14.93 2.87 8.08
N ILE A 24 -13.80 2.51 7.48
CA ILE A 24 -13.46 2.90 6.11
C ILE A 24 -13.54 1.67 5.20
N THR A 25 -14.34 1.75 4.15
CA THR A 25 -14.53 0.65 3.18
C THR A 25 -13.93 1.04 1.83
N LEU A 26 -12.96 0.26 1.36
CA LEU A 26 -12.26 0.43 0.09
C LEU A 26 -12.83 -0.57 -0.93
N LYS A 27 -13.74 -0.14 -1.81
CA LYS A 27 -14.39 -1.00 -2.82
C LYS A 27 -13.75 -0.84 -4.20
N PRO A 28 -13.13 -1.87 -4.79
CA PRO A 28 -12.58 -1.76 -6.14
C PRO A 28 -13.66 -1.63 -7.21
N LEU A 29 -13.41 -0.74 -8.19
CA LEU A 29 -14.29 -0.43 -9.33
C LEU A 29 -14.25 -1.51 -10.43
N ARG A 30 -13.24 -2.36 -10.41
CA ARG A 30 -13.12 -3.56 -11.24
C ARG A 30 -12.66 -4.70 -10.35
N SER A 31 -13.59 -5.60 -10.02
CA SER A 31 -13.28 -6.82 -9.29
C SER A 31 -12.36 -7.72 -10.14
N THR A 32 -11.07 -7.72 -9.84
CA THR A 32 -10.11 -8.72 -10.32
C THR A 32 -9.86 -9.75 -9.22
N PRO A 33 -9.37 -10.98 -9.51
CA PRO A 33 -9.05 -11.95 -8.47
C PRO A 33 -8.01 -11.46 -7.45
N THR A 34 -7.23 -10.43 -7.78
CA THR A 34 -6.28 -9.77 -6.87
C THR A 34 -6.89 -8.62 -6.04
N SER A 35 -8.04 -8.09 -6.45
CA SER A 35 -8.59 -6.82 -5.93
C SER A 35 -9.96 -7.05 -5.28
N SER A 36 -9.93 -7.35 -3.98
CA SER A 36 -11.11 -7.51 -3.13
C SER A 36 -11.48 -6.21 -2.41
N ALA A 37 -12.71 -6.10 -1.90
CA ALA A 37 -13.08 -5.00 -1.01
C ALA A 37 -12.41 -5.16 0.35
N LEU A 38 -11.89 -4.07 0.92
CA LEU A 38 -11.21 -4.06 2.23
C LEU A 38 -11.95 -3.12 3.18
N THR A 39 -12.44 -3.65 4.31
CA THR A 39 -13.07 -2.86 5.37
C THR A 39 -12.10 -2.70 6.53
N LEU A 40 -11.80 -1.46 6.88
CA LEU A 40 -10.89 -1.06 7.96
C LEU A 40 -11.72 -0.43 9.09
N PRO A 41 -12.07 -1.17 10.15
CA PRO A 41 -12.77 -0.60 11.30
C PRO A 41 -11.84 0.28 12.14
N SER A 42 -12.41 1.29 12.80
CA SER A 42 -11.74 2.12 13.81
C SER A 42 -10.48 2.88 13.32
N LEU A 43 -10.46 3.35 12.07
CA LEU A 43 -9.33 4.13 11.53
C LEU A 43 -9.47 5.63 11.88
N PRO A 44 -8.43 6.32 12.41
CA PRO A 44 -8.55 7.72 12.83
C PRO A 44 -8.70 8.68 11.64
N LEU A 45 -9.47 9.77 11.79
CA LEU A 45 -9.68 10.75 10.70
C LEU A 45 -8.40 11.47 10.22
N THR A 46 -7.32 11.44 11.01
CA THR A 46 -6.01 11.97 10.64
C THR A 46 -5.25 11.09 9.64
N THR A 47 -5.73 9.87 9.38
CA THR A 47 -5.14 8.96 8.39
C THR A 47 -5.09 9.61 7.01
N SER A 48 -3.98 9.48 6.30
CA SER A 48 -3.83 10.00 4.95
C SER A 48 -4.37 9.04 3.89
N VAL A 49 -4.65 9.56 2.70
CA VAL A 49 -4.96 8.75 1.51
C VAL A 49 -3.76 7.88 1.10
N TYR A 50 -2.53 8.30 1.41
CA TYR A 50 -1.33 7.46 1.24
C TYR A 50 -1.36 6.21 2.14
N ASP A 51 -1.71 6.35 3.41
CA ASP A 51 -1.80 5.22 4.36
C ASP A 51 -2.88 4.23 3.92
N LEU A 52 -4.05 4.73 3.49
CA LEU A 52 -5.12 3.90 2.92
C LEU A 52 -4.67 3.14 1.67
N LYS A 53 -3.90 3.76 0.78
CA LYS A 53 -3.29 3.05 -0.37
C LYS A 53 -2.29 2.00 0.07
N THR A 54 -1.51 2.26 1.12
CA THR A 54 -0.49 1.34 1.65
C THR A 54 -1.15 0.11 2.30
N LEU A 55 -2.17 0.31 3.13
CA LEU A 55 -2.96 -0.78 3.72
C LEU A 55 -3.67 -1.59 2.63
N TYR A 56 -4.27 -0.94 1.63
CA TYR A 56 -4.86 -1.65 0.49
C TYR A 56 -3.81 -2.44 -0.29
N SER A 57 -2.64 -1.83 -0.57
CA SER A 57 -1.50 -2.44 -1.27
C SER A 57 -1.03 -3.74 -0.61
N THR A 58 -0.88 -3.76 0.72
CA THR A 58 -0.48 -4.99 1.45
C THR A 58 -1.53 -6.09 1.41
N HIS A 59 -2.83 -5.75 1.41
CA HIS A 59 -3.92 -6.72 1.33
C HIS A 59 -4.13 -7.27 -0.10
N THR A 60 -3.92 -6.44 -1.12
CA THR A 60 -4.23 -6.75 -2.53
C THR A 60 -3.01 -7.19 -3.35
N THR A 61 -1.79 -7.04 -2.80
CA THR A 61 -0.49 -7.25 -3.48
C THR A 61 -0.31 -6.45 -4.77
N LEU A 62 -0.94 -5.27 -4.87
CA LEU A 62 -0.76 -4.32 -5.99
C LEU A 62 0.09 -3.14 -5.51
N ALA A 63 1.02 -2.67 -6.34
CA ALA A 63 1.90 -1.55 -6.01
C ALA A 63 1.14 -0.22 -5.81
N ILE A 64 1.59 0.63 -4.89
CA ILE A 64 0.92 1.87 -4.48
C ILE A 64 0.70 2.84 -5.66
N GLN A 65 1.62 2.89 -6.63
CA GLN A 65 1.49 3.70 -7.85
C GLN A 65 0.36 3.23 -8.79
N ASN A 66 -0.02 1.96 -8.73
CA ASN A 66 -1.11 1.38 -9.51
C ASN A 66 -2.48 1.59 -8.86
N ILE A 67 -2.54 2.09 -7.62
CA ILE A 67 -3.77 2.26 -6.85
C ILE A 67 -4.17 3.74 -6.84
N LYS A 68 -5.30 4.07 -7.48
CA LYS A 68 -5.97 5.38 -7.29
C LYS A 68 -7.19 5.21 -6.40
N LEU A 69 -7.23 5.95 -5.30
CA LEU A 69 -8.44 6.08 -4.48
C LEU A 69 -9.32 7.20 -5.04
N LEU A 70 -10.63 6.93 -5.11
CA LEU A 70 -11.66 7.87 -5.52
C LEU A 70 -12.63 8.07 -4.35
N PHE A 71 -12.99 9.32 -4.07
CA PHE A 71 -14.05 9.69 -3.14
C PHE A 71 -15.17 10.35 -3.94
N GLN A 72 -16.42 9.92 -3.75
CA GLN A 72 -17.58 10.41 -4.53
C GLN A 72 -17.32 10.39 -6.06
N LYS A 73 -16.70 9.31 -6.57
CA LYS A 73 -16.26 9.14 -7.99
C LYS A 73 -15.19 10.14 -8.49
N LYS A 74 -14.63 10.99 -7.64
CA LYS A 74 -13.52 11.90 -7.98
C LYS A 74 -12.17 11.32 -7.49
N PRO A 75 -11.10 11.31 -8.29
CA PRO A 75 -9.79 10.84 -7.85
C PRO A 75 -9.23 11.76 -6.76
N VAL A 76 -8.55 11.15 -5.77
CA VAL A 76 -8.05 11.85 -4.59
C VAL A 76 -6.51 11.78 -4.54
N PRO A 77 -5.81 12.90 -4.29
CA PRO A 77 -4.37 12.88 -4.05
C PRO A 77 -4.03 12.30 -2.67
N ASP A 78 -2.87 11.67 -2.56
CA ASP A 78 -2.31 11.05 -1.35
C ASP A 78 -2.14 12.03 -0.20
N SER A 79 -1.83 13.29 -0.52
CA SER A 79 -1.54 14.36 0.45
C SER A 79 -2.72 14.78 1.32
N LYS A 80 -3.95 14.31 1.04
CA LYS A 80 -5.14 14.65 1.83
C LYS A 80 -5.40 13.65 2.94
N THR A 81 -5.90 14.15 4.07
CA THR A 81 -6.42 13.33 5.18
C THR A 81 -7.88 12.94 4.97
N VAL A 82 -8.32 11.87 5.64
CA VAL A 82 -9.73 11.45 5.65
C VAL A 82 -10.65 12.58 6.15
N LYS A 83 -10.24 13.36 7.16
CA LYS A 83 -10.96 14.55 7.64
C LYS A 83 -11.29 15.54 6.52
N GLU A 84 -10.31 15.93 5.71
CA GLU A 84 -10.50 16.92 4.64
C GLU A 84 -11.48 16.47 3.56
N LEU A 85 -11.63 15.16 3.37
CA LEU A 85 -12.42 14.58 2.28
C LEU A 85 -13.90 14.49 2.66
N ILE A 86 -14.20 13.97 3.85
CA ILE A 86 -15.55 13.97 4.41
C ILE A 86 -16.08 15.39 4.50
N ASN A 87 -15.25 16.31 5.00
CA ASN A 87 -15.65 17.68 5.27
C ASN A 87 -15.54 18.63 4.06
N GLY A 88 -15.08 18.13 2.90
CA GLY A 88 -14.91 18.95 1.68
C GLY A 88 -13.90 20.09 1.78
N GLY A 89 -13.04 20.11 2.80
CA GLY A 89 -12.13 21.22 3.13
C GLY A 89 -12.70 22.32 4.02
N SER A 90 -13.89 22.14 4.60
CA SER A 90 -14.47 23.04 5.63
C SER A 90 -14.29 22.45 7.03
N ASP A 91 -14.17 23.27 8.09
CA ASP A 91 -13.94 22.77 9.45
C ASP A 91 -15.25 22.46 10.20
N VAL A 92 -16.09 21.60 9.61
CA VAL A 92 -17.37 21.15 10.17
C VAL A 92 -17.19 19.79 10.85
N THR A 93 -17.84 19.58 12.00
CA THR A 93 -17.76 18.31 12.75
C THR A 93 -18.32 17.12 11.94
N PRO A 94 -17.59 16.00 11.81
CA PRO A 94 -18.00 14.88 10.97
C PRO A 94 -19.07 14.01 11.67
N SER A 95 -20.33 14.15 11.25
CA SER A 95 -21.44 13.27 11.68
C SER A 95 -21.52 11.96 10.86
N VAL A 96 -20.38 11.48 10.36
CA VAL A 96 -20.29 10.39 9.38
C VAL A 96 -19.36 9.32 9.92
N THR A 97 -19.94 8.26 10.50
CA THR A 97 -19.20 7.14 11.14
C THR A 97 -18.53 6.20 10.13
N GLU A 98 -19.03 6.17 8.89
CA GLU A 98 -18.63 5.22 7.85
C GLU A 98 -18.29 5.94 6.54
N VAL A 99 -17.17 5.57 5.91
CA VAL A 99 -16.66 6.25 4.71
C VAL A 99 -16.32 5.24 3.62
N GLU A 100 -16.92 5.40 2.45
CA GLU A 100 -16.62 4.58 1.28
C GLU A 100 -15.69 5.30 0.30
N PHE A 101 -14.60 4.61 -0.07
CA PHE A 101 -13.74 5.00 -1.19
C PHE A 101 -13.80 3.94 -2.28
N SER A 102 -13.84 4.38 -3.53
CA SER A 102 -13.78 3.49 -4.69
C SER A 102 -12.33 3.35 -5.16
N VAL A 103 -11.84 2.12 -5.36
CA VAL A 103 -10.45 1.87 -5.78
C VAL A 103 -10.39 1.64 -7.29
N MET A 104 -9.63 2.47 -8.00
CA MET A 104 -9.31 2.27 -9.43
C MET A 104 -7.89 1.75 -9.56
N VAL A 105 -7.74 0.53 -10.06
CA VAL A 105 -6.43 -0.05 -10.39
C VAL A 105 -6.02 0.37 -11.80
N ILE A 106 -4.96 1.17 -11.90
CA ILE A 106 -4.24 1.42 -13.17
C ILE A 106 -3.23 0.28 -13.36
N GLY A 107 -3.03 -0.15 -14.61
CA GLY A 107 -2.16 -1.30 -14.96
C GLY A 107 -2.93 -2.61 -15.25
N GLY A 108 -4.26 -2.63 -15.11
CA GLY A 108 -5.10 -3.77 -15.49
C GLY A 108 -5.30 -3.90 -17.01
N GLY A 109 -4.23 -4.20 -17.76
CA GLY A 109 -4.24 -4.37 -19.21
C GLY A 109 -3.09 -5.26 -19.71
N GLY A 110 -3.35 -6.56 -19.83
CA GLY A 110 -2.32 -7.61 -19.99
C GLY A 110 -2.17 -8.41 -18.68
N VAL A 111 -2.57 -9.67 -18.59
CA VAL A 111 -3.13 -10.57 -19.61
C VAL A 111 -4.58 -10.20 -19.99
N GLY A 112 -4.74 -9.67 -21.20
CA GLY A 112 -5.57 -10.38 -22.17
C GLY A 112 -4.66 -11.40 -22.89
N GLY A 113 -5.13 -12.54 -23.37
CA GLY A 113 -6.52 -12.81 -23.75
C GLY A 113 -6.88 -12.28 -25.14
N GLY A 114 -5.90 -11.74 -25.88
CA GLY A 114 -6.04 -11.43 -27.31
C GLY A 114 -5.84 -12.68 -28.16
N GLY A 115 -6.91 -13.20 -28.75
CA GLY A 115 -6.81 -14.24 -29.79
C GLY A 115 -6.39 -13.63 -31.13
N GLY A 116 -5.34 -14.19 -31.76
CA GLY A 116 -4.77 -13.59 -32.98
C GLY A 116 -3.83 -14.46 -33.84
N GLY A 117 -3.80 -15.79 -33.64
CA GLY A 117 -2.91 -16.71 -34.38
C GLY A 117 -1.47 -16.81 -33.82
N VAL A 118 -0.71 -17.88 -34.06
CA VAL A 118 -0.95 -19.04 -34.94
C VAL A 118 -0.49 -20.35 -34.27
N GLY A 119 -1.40 -21.33 -34.09
CA GLY A 119 -1.10 -22.74 -33.70
C GLY A 119 -0.58 -22.96 -32.27
N ARG A 120 -0.87 -24.06 -31.55
CA ARG A 120 -1.36 -25.39 -31.94
C ARG A 120 -1.78 -26.17 -30.66
N ALA A 121 -2.94 -26.87 -30.69
CA ALA A 121 -3.47 -27.90 -29.76
C ALA A 121 -3.10 -27.82 -28.24
N ALA A 122 -3.97 -27.54 -27.26
CA ALA A 122 -5.27 -28.15 -26.88
C ALA A 122 -5.18 -29.50 -26.11
N ALA A 123 -5.50 -29.50 -24.80
CA ALA A 123 -6.24 -30.55 -24.05
C ALA A 123 -6.57 -30.18 -22.57
N SER A 124 -7.86 -30.31 -22.21
CA SER A 124 -8.47 -30.71 -20.91
C SER A 124 -8.04 -30.17 -19.52
N THR A 125 -9.01 -29.58 -18.82
CA THR A 125 -9.24 -29.56 -17.34
C THR A 125 -9.93 -30.87 -16.86
N PRO A 126 -10.29 -31.14 -15.57
CA PRO A 126 -10.06 -30.49 -14.24
C PRO A 126 -9.27 -31.48 -13.30
N PRO A 127 -9.56 -31.81 -12.00
CA PRO A 127 -10.28 -31.14 -10.88
C PRO A 127 -9.62 -31.16 -9.45
N ILE A 128 -10.03 -30.15 -8.65
CA ILE A 128 -10.34 -30.08 -7.19
C ILE A 128 -10.10 -31.29 -6.24
N ILE A 129 -9.43 -31.04 -5.09
CA ILE A 129 -9.88 -31.31 -3.70
C ILE A 129 -8.95 -30.59 -2.68
N SER A 130 -9.49 -30.21 -1.51
CA SER A 130 -8.80 -29.67 -0.32
C SER A 130 -9.52 -30.22 0.95
N PRO A 131 -9.02 -30.03 2.19
CA PRO A 131 -7.73 -29.49 2.66
C PRO A 131 -7.00 -30.42 3.66
N VAL A 132 -5.78 -30.06 4.09
CA VAL A 132 -5.24 -30.35 5.44
C VAL A 132 -4.30 -29.20 5.87
N GLU A 133 -4.15 -29.04 7.18
CA GLU A 133 -3.45 -27.94 7.84
C GLU A 133 -2.14 -28.44 8.46
N GLU A 134 -0.99 -28.11 7.88
CA GLU A 134 0.31 -28.33 8.53
C GLU A 134 1.33 -27.23 8.16
N MET A 135 2.36 -27.13 9.01
CA MET A 135 3.23 -25.98 9.24
C MET A 135 4.38 -25.81 8.22
N LEU A 136 5.01 -24.62 8.20
CA LEU A 136 6.20 -24.21 7.39
C LEU A 136 5.92 -23.84 5.90
N PRO A 137 6.84 -23.14 5.20
CA PRO A 137 7.87 -22.15 5.60
C PRO A 137 7.48 -20.72 5.08
N PRO A 138 8.29 -19.65 5.25
CA PRO A 138 7.95 -18.34 4.65
C PRO A 138 7.86 -18.39 3.12
N LYS A 139 6.92 -17.63 2.54
CA LYS A 139 6.74 -17.52 1.08
C LYS A 139 7.92 -16.82 0.44
N VAL A 140 8.80 -17.62 -0.16
CA VAL A 140 9.88 -17.17 -1.04
C VAL A 140 9.34 -16.29 -2.18
N ALA A 141 10.11 -15.27 -2.55
CA ALA A 141 9.66 -14.23 -3.47
C ALA A 141 9.22 -14.80 -4.82
N GLN A 142 8.04 -14.39 -5.29
CA GLN A 142 7.54 -14.71 -6.63
C GLN A 142 8.11 -13.72 -7.66
N GLY A 143 9.38 -13.92 -7.99
CA GLY A 143 10.10 -13.32 -9.10
C GLY A 143 11.07 -14.35 -9.70
N PRO A 144 11.98 -13.96 -10.61
CA PRO A 144 13.18 -14.77 -10.86
C PRO A 144 13.93 -14.97 -9.53
N SER A 145 14.68 -16.06 -9.40
CA SER A 145 15.47 -16.29 -8.18
C SER A 145 16.48 -15.17 -7.99
N GLY A 146 16.83 -14.81 -6.76
CA GLY A 146 17.85 -13.76 -6.51
C GLY A 146 19.18 -14.04 -7.21
N ALA A 147 19.53 -15.34 -7.36
CA ALA A 147 20.69 -15.81 -8.11
C ALA A 147 20.55 -15.73 -9.66
N GLU A 148 19.41 -15.27 -10.18
CA GLU A 148 19.19 -14.97 -11.59
C GLU A 148 19.24 -13.46 -11.84
N GLU A 149 18.63 -12.65 -10.96
CA GLU A 149 18.70 -11.18 -11.03
C GLU A 149 20.16 -10.67 -10.93
N LEU A 150 20.97 -11.28 -10.05
CA LEU A 150 22.40 -11.00 -9.88
C LEU A 150 23.26 -11.30 -11.13
N LYS A 151 22.74 -12.05 -12.11
CA LYS A 151 23.42 -12.30 -13.40
C LYS A 151 23.17 -11.17 -14.42
N THR A 152 22.36 -10.18 -14.09
CA THR A 152 22.02 -9.07 -15.00
C THR A 152 22.89 -7.84 -14.73
N GLU A 153 23.38 -7.19 -15.79
CA GLU A 153 24.02 -5.87 -15.67
C GLU A 153 23.05 -4.80 -15.15
N ALA A 154 21.73 -5.00 -15.31
CA ALA A 154 20.70 -4.11 -14.81
C ALA A 154 20.75 -3.97 -13.29
N PHE A 155 20.83 -5.10 -12.56
CA PHE A 155 20.98 -5.09 -11.10
C PHE A 155 22.25 -4.33 -10.65
N TRP A 156 23.40 -4.60 -11.28
CA TRP A 156 24.66 -3.96 -10.92
C TRP A 156 24.69 -2.46 -11.25
N GLY A 157 24.02 -2.04 -12.33
CA GLY A 157 23.80 -0.64 -12.68
C GLY A 157 22.92 0.09 -11.65
N ASP A 158 21.80 -0.52 -11.23
CA ASP A 158 20.87 0.07 -10.27
C ASP A 158 21.50 0.13 -8.85
N LEU A 159 22.26 -0.91 -8.45
CA LEU A 159 23.05 -0.91 -7.21
C LEU A 159 24.11 0.21 -7.20
N ARG A 160 24.85 0.39 -8.31
CA ARG A 160 25.80 1.51 -8.48
C ARG A 160 25.07 2.85 -8.37
N GLY A 161 23.95 3.02 -9.08
CA GLY A 161 23.14 4.25 -9.05
C GLY A 161 22.65 4.59 -7.64
N PHE A 162 22.13 3.60 -6.91
CA PHE A 162 21.72 3.73 -5.51
C PHE A 162 22.89 4.15 -4.62
N LEU A 163 24.06 3.51 -4.75
CA LEU A 163 25.24 3.83 -3.95
C LEU A 163 25.71 5.26 -4.21
N VAL A 164 25.92 5.66 -5.47
CA VAL A 164 26.31 7.03 -5.83
C VAL A 164 25.30 8.07 -5.34
N GLN A 165 23.99 7.80 -5.48
CA GLN A 165 22.93 8.68 -4.99
C GLN A 165 22.93 8.83 -3.45
N ARG A 166 23.31 7.78 -2.71
CA ARG A 166 23.30 7.76 -1.24
C ARG A 166 24.58 8.31 -0.61
N LEU A 167 25.73 7.96 -1.18
CA LEU A 167 27.05 8.45 -0.75
C LEU A 167 27.30 9.89 -1.20
N ARG A 168 26.67 10.31 -2.32
CA ARG A 168 26.97 11.56 -3.05
C ARG A 168 28.42 11.64 -3.55
N ASP A 169 29.06 10.49 -3.68
CA ASP A 169 30.40 10.29 -4.19
C ASP A 169 30.33 9.24 -5.31
N GLU A 170 30.79 9.62 -6.50
CA GLU A 170 30.75 8.77 -7.69
C GLU A 170 31.82 7.69 -7.65
N GLY A 171 33.02 8.02 -7.15
CA GLY A 171 34.15 7.11 -7.08
C GLY A 171 33.97 6.04 -6.00
N GLU A 172 33.53 6.42 -4.80
CA GLU A 172 33.26 5.45 -3.73
C GLU A 172 32.01 4.62 -4.01
N GLY A 173 30.99 5.20 -4.67
CA GLY A 173 29.81 4.46 -5.11
C GLY A 173 30.13 3.41 -6.19
N GLU A 174 30.97 3.74 -7.18
CA GLU A 174 31.50 2.77 -8.15
C GLU A 174 32.40 1.73 -7.48
N ARG A 175 33.31 2.13 -6.59
CA ARG A 175 34.23 1.21 -5.89
C ARG A 175 33.46 0.18 -5.07
N LEU A 176 32.44 0.59 -4.33
CA LEU A 176 31.62 -0.33 -3.52
C LEU A 176 30.78 -1.26 -4.40
N ALA A 177 30.19 -0.77 -5.50
CA ALA A 177 29.48 -1.63 -6.45
C ALA A 177 30.39 -2.70 -7.06
N GLY A 178 31.64 -2.34 -7.41
CA GLY A 178 32.66 -3.26 -7.88
C GLY A 178 33.03 -4.32 -6.84
N VAL A 179 33.23 -3.94 -5.58
CA VAL A 179 33.54 -4.88 -4.48
C VAL A 179 32.41 -5.89 -4.24
N PHE A 180 31.14 -5.46 -4.27
CA PHE A 180 30.02 -6.39 -4.15
C PHE A 180 29.94 -7.38 -5.32
N ARG A 181 30.27 -6.94 -6.53
CA ARG A 181 30.32 -7.81 -7.73
C ARG A 181 31.47 -8.81 -7.66
N GLU A 182 32.69 -8.36 -7.37
CA GLU A 182 33.88 -9.22 -7.25
C GLU A 182 33.73 -10.25 -6.10
N ALA A 183 33.05 -9.88 -5.02
CA ALA A 183 32.72 -10.80 -3.93
C ALA A 183 31.66 -11.85 -4.34
N TRP A 184 30.67 -11.47 -5.16
CA TRP A 184 29.67 -12.40 -5.68
C TRP A 184 30.23 -13.35 -6.75
N GLU A 185 31.08 -12.84 -7.66
CA GLU A 185 31.76 -13.65 -8.69
C GLU A 185 32.79 -14.65 -8.11
N ARG A 186 33.10 -14.55 -6.79
CA ARG A 186 33.94 -15.49 -6.02
C ARG A 186 33.15 -16.42 -5.08
N SER A 187 31.82 -16.33 -5.04
CA SER A 187 30.95 -17.08 -4.11
C SER A 187 30.36 -18.37 -4.67
#